data_AF-U2C5L3-F1
#
_entry.id   AF-U2C5L3-F1
#
_cell.length_a   1.000
_cell.length_b   1.000
_cell.length_c   1.000
_cell.angle_alpha   90.00
_cell.angle_beta   90.00
_cell.angle_gamma   90.00
#
_symmetry.space_group_name_H-M   'P 1'
#
loop_
_entity.id
_entity.type
_entity.pdbx_description
1 polymer ?
#
loop_
_entity_poly.entity_id
_entity_poly.type
_entity_poly.pdbx_seq_one_letter_code
_entity_poly.pdbx_strand_id
1 'polypeptide(L)'
;MIIRTIISTKRADNFIIAMCNLIQRLTIDSLHIVGDIYDRGPGAHIIMDTLCNYHNFDIQWGNHDILWMGAASGNDSCIANVIRLSMRYGNLSTLEDGYGINLLPLATFAMDTYADDPCTVFTPKMSFADASYNEKTVRLITQMHKAIAIIQFKLEAAIIDRRPEFGMENRKLLHKIDFEKGVLVYEGKEYLLRDTNFPTINPADPYRLTEEEQELMDKIHSSFMNSEKLKKHMRCLFTYGGMYLLCNSNLLYHASVPMNEDGSFRHVKIRDKEYWGRNLLEKSDQLIRTAYFDEERGEDKAYAMDFIWYMWCGPDAPLFDKNKMATFERYFIADKELHKEKKGHYYTLRNQEDICNKILDEFGASGPHSHIINGHVPVKTIKGEQPIKANGKLFVIDGGFSKAYQPETGIAGYTLVYHSHGLQLVQHEPFQSRQKAIEEGLDIKSISFVLELNSQRMMVKDTDKGKELIMQIQDLKKLLVAYRTGLIKEKI
;
A
#
# COMPACT_ATOMS: atom_id res chain seq x y z
N MET A 1 7.42 -4.71 -50.49
CA MET A 1 7.49 -3.27 -50.85
C MET A 1 7.56 -2.40 -49.59
N ILE A 2 6.62 -2.54 -48.64
CA ILE A 2 6.57 -1.77 -47.38
C ILE A 2 7.86 -1.88 -46.53
N ILE A 3 8.33 -3.09 -46.24
CA ILE A 3 9.55 -3.28 -45.40
C ILE A 3 10.78 -2.63 -46.03
N ARG A 4 10.96 -2.77 -47.36
CA ARG A 4 12.08 -2.12 -48.07
C ARG A 4 11.99 -0.60 -47.97
N THR A 5 10.80 -0.01 -48.07
CA THR A 5 10.59 1.43 -47.89
C THR A 5 10.91 1.88 -46.47
N ILE A 6 10.53 1.12 -45.45
CA ILE A 6 10.86 1.43 -44.04
C ILE A 6 12.38 1.42 -43.83
N ILE A 7 13.08 0.42 -44.39
CA ILE A 7 14.54 0.33 -44.30
C ILE A 7 15.21 1.45 -45.09
N SER A 8 14.80 1.69 -46.35
CA SER A 8 15.42 2.71 -47.20
C SER A 8 15.20 4.13 -46.70
N THR A 9 14.12 4.37 -45.94
CA THR A 9 13.83 5.65 -45.29
C THR A 9 14.46 5.78 -43.89
N LYS A 10 15.28 4.79 -43.46
CA LYS A 10 15.90 4.74 -42.13
C LYS A 10 14.90 4.82 -40.96
N ARG A 11 13.70 4.26 -41.15
CA ARG A 11 12.63 4.17 -40.15
C ARG A 11 12.52 2.81 -39.46
N ALA A 12 13.41 1.88 -39.79
CA ALA A 12 13.39 0.52 -39.27
C ALA A 12 13.35 0.47 -37.74
N ASP A 13 14.25 1.18 -37.05
CA ASP A 13 14.33 1.15 -35.59
C ASP A 13 13.05 1.65 -34.92
N ASN A 14 12.53 2.80 -35.37
CA ASN A 14 11.27 3.35 -34.86
C ASN A 14 10.10 2.39 -35.11
N PHE A 15 10.05 1.73 -36.26
CA PHE A 15 9.02 0.76 -36.58
C PHE A 15 9.13 -0.48 -35.69
N ILE A 16 10.34 -1.01 -35.46
CA ILE A 16 10.58 -2.13 -34.54
C ILE A 16 10.10 -1.77 -33.14
N ILE A 17 10.49 -0.61 -32.61
CA ILE A 17 10.05 -0.14 -31.29
C ILE A 17 8.52 -0.03 -31.21
N ALA A 18 7.89 0.56 -32.22
CA ALA A 18 6.44 0.68 -32.28
C ALA A 18 5.74 -0.69 -32.31
N MET A 19 6.27 -1.64 -33.08
CA MET A 19 5.73 -3.00 -33.14
C MET A 19 5.92 -3.76 -31.81
N CYS A 20 7.08 -3.61 -31.14
CA CYS A 20 7.32 -4.19 -29.82
C CYS A 20 6.31 -3.67 -28.79
N ASN A 21 6.09 -2.35 -28.75
CA ASN A 21 5.10 -1.73 -27.85
C ASN A 21 3.67 -2.17 -28.18
N LEU A 22 3.33 -2.30 -29.48
CA LEU A 22 2.04 -2.82 -29.92
C LEU A 22 1.83 -4.27 -29.48
N ILE A 23 2.83 -5.14 -29.66
CA ILE A 23 2.76 -6.53 -29.21
C ILE A 23 2.54 -6.60 -27.70
N GLN A 24 3.30 -5.83 -26.92
CA GLN A 24 3.13 -5.78 -25.46
C GLN A 24 1.70 -5.36 -25.07
N ARG A 25 1.19 -4.28 -25.69
CA ARG A 25 -0.16 -3.79 -25.44
C ARG A 25 -1.26 -4.77 -25.83
N LEU A 26 -1.07 -5.55 -26.91
CA LEU A 26 -2.05 -6.56 -27.35
C LEU A 26 -1.96 -7.87 -26.56
N THR A 27 -0.84 -8.12 -25.88
CA THR A 27 -0.62 -9.36 -25.12
C THR A 27 -1.22 -9.27 -23.72
N ILE A 28 -1.22 -8.08 -23.12
CA ILE A 28 -1.76 -7.85 -21.77
C ILE A 28 -3.11 -7.13 -21.89
N ASP A 29 -4.20 -7.86 -21.65
CA ASP A 29 -5.55 -7.29 -21.68
C ASP A 29 -5.82 -6.38 -20.47
N SER A 30 -5.50 -6.85 -19.27
CA SER A 30 -5.61 -6.09 -18.02
C SER A 30 -4.43 -6.38 -17.09
N LEU A 31 -3.97 -5.35 -16.39
CA LEU A 31 -2.97 -5.45 -15.32
C LEU A 31 -3.67 -5.29 -13.96
N HIS A 32 -3.61 -6.32 -13.13
CA HIS A 32 -4.10 -6.26 -11.75
C HIS A 32 -2.93 -6.03 -10.79
N ILE A 33 -3.02 -4.99 -9.96
CA ILE A 33 -2.02 -4.68 -8.94
C ILE A 33 -2.63 -4.90 -7.57
N VAL A 34 -1.98 -5.72 -6.74
CA VAL A 34 -2.46 -5.99 -5.38
C VAL A 34 -1.60 -5.19 -4.39
N GLY A 35 -1.74 -3.87 -4.47
CA GLY A 35 -1.30 -2.86 -3.50
C GLY A 35 0.21 -2.58 -3.39
N ASP A 36 0.53 -1.68 -2.48
CA ASP A 36 1.86 -1.32 -1.98
C ASP A 36 2.82 -0.76 -3.03
N ILE A 37 2.31 0.15 -3.88
CA ILE A 37 3.13 0.96 -4.80
C ILE A 37 4.11 1.85 -4.01
N TYR A 38 3.68 2.34 -2.85
CA TYR A 38 4.44 3.24 -1.99
C TYR A 38 5.14 2.56 -0.81
N ASP A 39 5.51 1.28 -0.95
CA ASP A 39 6.26 0.56 0.10
C ASP A 39 7.70 1.11 0.23
N ARG A 40 8.64 0.29 0.70
CA ARG A 40 9.99 0.68 1.09
C ARG A 40 10.95 0.87 -0.07
N GLY A 41 10.48 0.76 -1.31
CA GLY A 41 11.30 0.99 -2.50
C GLY A 41 11.28 2.47 -2.92
N PRO A 42 12.32 2.94 -3.61
CA PRO A 42 12.32 4.26 -4.23
C PRO A 42 11.49 4.28 -5.51
N GLY A 43 11.20 5.48 -6.02
CA GLY A 43 10.66 5.65 -7.38
C GLY A 43 9.17 5.39 -7.53
N ALA A 44 8.38 5.40 -6.45
CA ALA A 44 6.92 5.22 -6.52
C ALA A 44 6.25 6.22 -7.50
N HIS A 45 6.78 7.44 -7.60
CA HIS A 45 6.32 8.44 -8.56
C HIS A 45 6.53 8.02 -10.03
N ILE A 46 7.58 7.27 -10.35
CA ILE A 46 7.86 6.75 -11.70
C ILE A 46 6.89 5.62 -12.04
N ILE A 47 6.61 4.75 -11.05
CA ILE A 47 5.63 3.68 -11.19
C ILE A 47 4.25 4.30 -11.50
N MET A 48 3.84 5.30 -10.72
CA MET A 48 2.56 5.98 -10.95
C MET A 48 2.50 6.76 -12.27
N ASP A 49 3.59 7.41 -12.70
CA ASP A 49 3.65 8.02 -14.04
C ASP A 49 3.41 6.98 -15.15
N THR A 50 3.90 5.76 -14.96
CA THR A 50 3.69 4.64 -15.90
C THR A 50 2.25 4.15 -15.84
N LEU A 51 1.73 3.87 -14.64
CA LEU A 51 0.39 3.31 -14.44
C LEU A 51 -0.71 4.25 -14.90
N CYS A 52 -0.62 5.54 -14.59
CA CYS A 52 -1.66 6.50 -14.98
C CYS A 52 -1.73 6.75 -16.49
N ASN A 53 -0.76 6.26 -17.26
CA ASN A 53 -0.77 6.26 -18.73
C ASN A 53 -0.92 4.84 -19.31
N TYR A 54 -1.08 3.82 -18.47
CA TYR A 54 -1.25 2.44 -18.89
C TYR A 54 -2.65 2.22 -19.46
N HIS A 55 -2.79 1.28 -20.42
CA HIS A 55 -4.02 1.17 -21.19
C HIS A 55 -5.19 0.57 -20.42
N ASN A 56 -4.94 -0.36 -19.49
CA ASN A 56 -5.96 -1.00 -18.68
C ASN A 56 -5.33 -1.62 -17.43
N PHE A 57 -5.64 -1.07 -16.26
CA PHE A 57 -5.20 -1.62 -14.98
C PHE A 57 -6.19 -1.29 -13.87
N ASP A 58 -6.12 -2.07 -12.80
CA ASP A 58 -6.74 -1.77 -11.52
C ASP A 58 -5.77 -2.04 -10.36
N ILE A 59 -6.10 -1.49 -9.19
CA ILE A 59 -5.30 -1.67 -7.98
C ILE A 59 -6.15 -1.93 -6.74
N GLN A 60 -5.79 -2.93 -5.96
CA GLN A 60 -6.35 -3.11 -4.62
C GLN A 60 -5.42 -2.45 -3.61
N TRP A 61 -5.90 -1.38 -2.95
CA TRP A 61 -5.03 -0.51 -2.17
C TRP A 61 -4.31 -1.27 -1.05
N GLY A 62 -3.00 -1.06 -0.97
CA GLY A 62 -2.18 -1.56 0.12
C GLY A 62 -2.17 -0.62 1.32
N ASN A 63 -1.60 -1.09 2.44
CA ASN A 63 -1.48 -0.26 3.63
C ASN A 63 -0.55 0.92 3.39
N HIS A 64 0.53 0.73 2.63
CA HIS A 64 1.43 1.82 2.27
C HIS A 64 0.76 2.82 1.34
N ASP A 65 -0.09 2.37 0.41
CA ASP A 65 -0.84 3.26 -0.48
C ASP A 65 -1.81 4.14 0.31
N ILE A 66 -2.58 3.54 1.24
CA ILE A 66 -3.54 4.28 2.08
C ILE A 66 -2.85 5.33 2.94
N LEU A 67 -1.64 5.06 3.42
CA LEU A 67 -0.87 6.04 4.18
C LEU A 67 -0.56 7.29 3.32
N TRP A 68 -0.15 7.10 2.07
CA TRP A 68 0.09 8.20 1.12
C TRP A 68 -1.20 8.88 0.68
N MET A 69 -2.29 8.13 0.51
CA MET A 69 -3.62 8.69 0.22
C MET A 69 -4.11 9.56 1.38
N GLY A 70 -3.86 9.18 2.63
CA GLY A 70 -4.14 9.99 3.82
C GLY A 70 -3.31 11.26 3.88
N ALA A 71 -2.01 11.15 3.57
CA ALA A 71 -1.14 12.32 3.52
C ALA A 71 -1.60 13.33 2.45
N ALA A 72 -1.99 12.85 1.27
CA ALA A 72 -2.53 13.68 0.19
C ALA A 72 -3.95 14.21 0.47
N SER A 73 -4.68 13.60 1.42
CA SER A 73 -5.97 14.10 1.91
C SER A 73 -5.82 15.17 2.99
N GLY A 74 -4.59 15.44 3.46
CA GLY A 74 -4.30 16.44 4.49
C GLY A 74 -4.31 15.90 5.93
N ASN A 75 -4.17 14.58 6.13
CA ASN A 75 -4.00 14.05 7.49
C ASN A 75 -2.54 14.20 7.95
N ASP A 76 -2.30 15.06 8.94
CA ASP A 76 -0.96 15.36 9.47
C ASP A 76 -0.23 14.14 10.05
N SER A 77 -0.95 13.21 10.68
CA SER A 77 -0.33 11.96 11.19
C SER A 77 0.14 11.07 10.04
N CYS A 78 -0.63 11.00 8.95
CA CYS A 78 -0.20 10.31 7.74
C CYS A 78 1.01 10.99 7.09
N ILE A 79 1.01 12.32 6.99
CA ILE A 79 2.15 13.11 6.46
C ILE A 79 3.42 12.82 7.26
N ALA A 80 3.36 12.92 8.59
CA ALA A 80 4.50 12.65 9.45
C ALA A 80 4.99 11.19 9.30
N ASN A 81 4.07 10.22 9.20
CA ASN A 81 4.41 8.83 8.96
C ASN A 81 5.07 8.60 7.59
N VAL A 82 4.58 9.23 6.52
CA VAL A 82 5.19 9.14 5.18
C VAL A 82 6.63 9.64 5.23
N ILE A 83 6.86 10.82 5.81
CA ILE A 83 8.21 11.41 5.91
C ILE A 83 9.12 10.52 6.77
N ARG A 84 8.63 10.05 7.93
CA ARG A 84 9.39 9.15 8.81
C ARG A 84 9.79 7.87 8.08
N LEU A 85 8.87 7.25 7.35
CA LEU A 85 9.16 6.03 6.59
C LEU A 85 10.16 6.29 5.47
N SER A 86 10.00 7.37 4.71
CA SER A 86 10.96 7.75 3.66
C SER A 86 12.36 7.96 4.23
N MET A 87 12.49 8.59 5.40
CA MET A 87 13.79 8.75 6.08
C MET A 87 14.36 7.43 6.58
N ARG A 88 13.52 6.58 7.18
CA ARG A 88 13.94 5.28 7.71
C ARG A 88 14.54 4.37 6.64
N TYR A 89 14.00 4.41 5.42
CA TYR A 89 14.41 3.56 4.31
C TYR A 89 15.29 4.26 3.27
N GLY A 90 15.52 5.57 3.39
CA GLY A 90 16.39 6.33 2.50
C GLY A 90 15.77 6.67 1.14
N ASN A 91 14.45 6.84 1.09
CA ASN A 91 13.67 7.10 -0.13
C ASN A 91 13.24 8.58 -0.25
N LEU A 92 14.12 9.51 0.13
CA LEU A 92 13.81 10.94 0.15
C LEU A 92 13.58 11.52 -1.25
N SER A 93 14.23 10.94 -2.28
CA SER A 93 14.06 11.30 -3.69
C SER A 93 12.59 11.31 -4.13
N THR A 94 11.78 10.40 -3.58
CA THR A 94 10.36 10.31 -3.94
C THR A 94 9.58 11.52 -3.41
N LEU A 95 9.96 12.05 -2.24
CA LEU A 95 9.35 13.25 -1.68
C LEU A 95 9.84 14.50 -2.38
N GLU A 96 11.15 14.67 -2.48
CA GLU A 96 11.78 15.91 -2.99
C GLU A 96 11.70 16.01 -4.51
N ASP A 97 12.33 15.08 -5.23
CA ASP A 97 12.37 15.09 -6.70
C ASP A 97 11.05 14.63 -7.32
N GLY A 98 10.42 13.63 -6.71
CA GLY A 98 9.22 12.99 -7.23
C GLY A 98 7.96 13.84 -7.07
N TYR A 99 7.77 14.46 -5.90
CA TYR A 99 6.56 15.19 -5.57
C TYR A 99 6.78 16.67 -5.23
N GLY A 100 8.03 17.16 -5.20
CA GLY A 100 8.33 18.56 -4.91
C GLY A 100 8.05 18.96 -3.46
N ILE A 101 8.11 18.01 -2.53
CA ILE A 101 7.89 18.28 -1.10
C ILE A 101 9.13 18.92 -0.51
N ASN A 102 9.00 20.14 0.00
CA ASN A 102 10.11 20.88 0.58
C ASN A 102 10.41 20.42 2.02
N LEU A 103 11.53 19.73 2.20
CA LEU A 103 11.99 19.26 3.52
C LEU A 103 12.98 20.22 4.21
N LEU A 104 13.32 21.36 3.60
CA LEU A 104 14.23 22.35 4.19
C LEU A 104 13.75 22.85 5.57
N PRO A 105 12.46 23.16 5.80
CA PRO A 105 11.98 23.56 7.12
C PRO A 105 12.26 22.50 8.20
N LEU A 106 12.11 21.21 7.86
CA LEU A 106 12.39 20.10 8.77
C LEU A 106 13.89 19.94 9.03
N ALA A 107 14.72 20.16 8.00
CA ALA A 107 16.18 20.14 8.14
C ALA A 107 16.65 21.24 9.10
N THR A 108 16.19 22.48 8.92
CA THR A 108 16.52 23.61 9.80
C THR A 108 16.07 23.35 11.24
N PHE A 109 14.79 22.99 11.43
CA PHE A 109 14.25 22.67 12.73
C PHE A 109 15.04 21.56 13.44
N ALA A 110 15.38 20.49 12.73
CA ALA A 110 16.12 19.37 13.30
C ALA A 110 17.56 19.75 13.70
N MET A 111 18.24 20.57 12.90
CA MET A 111 19.58 21.06 13.24
C MET A 111 19.57 21.95 14.49
N ASP A 112 18.59 22.86 14.58
CA ASP A 112 18.50 23.80 15.70
C ASP A 112 18.06 23.09 16.99
N THR A 113 17.08 22.19 16.90
CA THR A 113 16.50 21.48 18.05
C THR A 113 17.43 20.42 18.63
N TYR A 114 18.11 19.66 17.76
CA TYR A 114 18.92 18.52 18.20
C TYR A 114 20.42 18.81 18.22
N ALA A 115 20.89 19.89 17.58
CA ALA A 115 22.27 20.37 17.63
C ALA A 115 23.33 19.25 17.46
N ASP A 116 24.01 18.89 18.55
CA ASP A 116 25.06 17.85 18.60
C ASP A 116 24.57 16.46 19.02
N ASP A 117 23.27 16.28 19.23
CA ASP A 117 22.67 14.96 19.45
C ASP A 117 22.95 14.04 18.24
N PRO A 118 23.61 12.90 18.47
CA PRO A 118 23.94 11.98 17.40
C PRO A 118 22.72 11.21 16.87
N CYS A 119 21.60 11.18 17.61
CA CYS A 119 20.32 10.59 17.19
C CYS A 119 20.42 9.14 16.65
N THR A 120 21.45 8.37 17.07
CA THR A 120 21.90 7.13 16.40
C THR A 120 20.83 6.05 16.22
N VAL A 121 19.81 6.03 17.07
CA VAL A 121 18.66 5.12 16.98
C VAL A 121 17.85 5.33 15.69
N PHE A 122 17.93 6.53 15.11
CA PHE A 122 17.19 6.97 13.92
C PHE A 122 18.03 6.90 12.64
N THR A 123 19.23 6.33 12.66
CA THR A 123 20.05 6.21 11.46
C THR A 123 19.30 5.43 10.37
N PRO A 124 19.23 5.94 9.13
CA PRO A 124 18.57 5.26 8.02
C PRO A 124 19.12 3.86 7.78
N LYS A 125 18.28 2.96 7.27
CA LYS A 125 18.72 1.63 6.83
C LYS A 125 19.44 1.74 5.48
N MET A 126 20.70 2.18 5.52
CA MET A 126 21.55 2.52 4.37
C MET A 126 21.71 1.40 3.33
N SER A 127 21.49 0.13 3.69
CA SER A 127 21.46 -0.99 2.74
C SER A 127 20.39 -0.86 1.64
N PHE A 128 19.46 0.09 1.78
CA PHE A 128 18.33 0.30 0.88
C PHE A 128 18.27 1.72 0.29
N ALA A 129 19.25 2.58 0.59
CA ALA A 129 19.26 3.97 0.17
C ALA A 129 19.53 4.14 -1.34
N ASP A 130 18.94 5.18 -1.92
CA ASP A 130 19.08 5.56 -3.35
C ASP A 130 20.49 5.98 -3.74
N ALA A 131 21.26 6.48 -2.79
CA ALA A 131 22.58 7.06 -3.01
C ALA A 131 23.55 6.69 -1.89
N SER A 132 24.84 6.69 -2.22
CA SER A 132 25.90 6.73 -1.21
C SER A 132 25.90 8.11 -0.55
N TYR A 133 25.12 8.27 0.52
CA TYR A 133 25.14 9.51 1.29
C TYR A 133 26.48 9.66 2.01
N ASN A 134 27.04 10.87 1.98
CA ASN A 134 28.19 11.19 2.82
C ASN A 134 27.74 11.30 4.30
N GLU A 135 28.71 11.28 5.22
CA GLU A 135 28.42 11.30 6.66
C GLU A 135 27.59 12.50 7.11
N LYS A 136 27.80 13.68 6.52
CA LYS A 136 27.04 14.89 6.86
C LYS A 136 25.57 14.75 6.49
N THR A 137 25.27 14.23 5.31
CA THR A 137 23.90 13.96 4.87
C THR A 137 23.24 12.90 5.74
N VAL A 138 23.96 11.82 6.09
CA VAL A 138 23.44 10.79 7.01
C VAL A 138 23.10 11.39 8.38
N ARG A 139 23.97 12.24 8.95
CA ARG A 139 23.71 12.93 10.22
C ARG A 139 22.42 13.77 10.14
N LEU A 140 22.27 14.58 9.10
CA LEU A 140 21.09 15.41 8.93
C LEU A 140 19.80 14.58 8.81
N ILE A 141 19.79 13.54 7.97
CA ILE A 141 18.63 12.66 7.83
C ILE A 141 18.29 11.99 9.17
N THR A 142 19.30 11.61 9.95
CA THR A 142 19.13 10.99 11.27
C THR A 142 18.45 11.93 12.26
N GLN A 143 18.85 13.21 12.29
CA GLN A 143 18.22 14.24 13.13
C GLN A 143 16.79 14.54 12.68
N MET A 144 16.57 14.72 11.37
CA MET A 144 15.23 14.94 10.81
C MET A 144 14.29 13.76 11.11
N HIS A 145 14.80 12.53 11.04
CA HIS A 145 14.05 11.32 11.34
C HIS A 145 13.63 11.25 12.81
N LYS A 146 14.50 11.63 13.74
CA LYS A 146 14.12 11.77 15.15
C LYS A 146 13.05 12.84 15.33
N ALA A 147 13.27 14.03 14.78
CA ALA A 147 12.35 15.16 14.86
C ALA A 147 10.93 14.76 14.41
N ILE A 148 10.80 14.21 13.20
CA ILE A 148 9.50 13.83 12.65
C ILE A 148 8.87 12.65 13.38
N ALA A 149 9.67 11.73 13.95
CA ALA A 149 9.15 10.64 14.75
C ALA A 149 8.51 11.13 16.07
N ILE A 150 9.12 12.12 16.74
CA ILE A 150 8.53 12.73 17.95
C ILE A 150 7.23 13.46 17.59
N ILE A 151 7.23 14.27 16.53
CA ILE A 151 6.04 14.96 16.02
C ILE A 151 4.94 13.95 15.68
N GLN A 152 5.28 12.84 15.01
CA GLN A 152 4.35 11.77 14.69
C GLN A 152 3.65 11.26 15.96
N PHE A 153 4.38 10.90 17.02
CA PHE A 153 3.75 10.35 18.24
C PHE A 153 2.79 11.34 18.90
N LYS A 154 3.07 12.65 18.81
CA LYS A 154 2.19 13.72 19.30
C LYS A 154 0.91 13.83 18.46
N LEU A 155 1.05 13.86 17.14
CA LEU A 155 -0.08 13.91 16.20
C LEU A 155 -0.99 12.67 16.30
N GLU A 156 -0.39 11.48 16.45
CA GLU A 156 -1.13 10.23 16.63
C GLU A 156 -1.93 10.24 17.94
N ALA A 157 -1.33 10.72 19.04
CA ALA A 157 -2.04 10.88 20.31
C ALA A 157 -3.24 11.82 20.20
N ALA A 158 -3.12 12.90 19.44
CA ALA A 158 -4.24 13.80 19.19
C ALA A 158 -5.39 13.11 18.42
N ILE A 159 -5.11 12.14 17.53
CA ILE A 159 -6.17 11.32 16.90
C ILE A 159 -6.82 10.42 17.94
N ILE A 160 -6.00 9.76 18.76
CA ILE A 160 -6.46 8.81 19.78
C ILE A 160 -7.39 9.51 20.77
N ASP A 161 -7.04 10.73 21.20
CA ASP A 161 -7.85 11.51 22.15
C ASP A 161 -9.20 11.95 21.58
N ARG A 162 -9.26 12.31 20.29
CA ARG A 162 -10.51 12.73 19.65
C ARG A 162 -11.34 11.57 19.09
N ARG A 163 -10.76 10.38 18.94
CA ARG A 163 -11.40 9.13 18.46
C ARG A 163 -11.20 7.96 19.44
N PRO A 164 -11.68 8.06 20.70
CA PRO A 164 -11.56 6.96 21.66
C PRO A 164 -12.18 5.65 21.16
N GLU A 165 -13.18 5.73 20.28
CA GLU A 165 -13.83 4.58 19.63
C GLU A 165 -12.89 3.72 18.78
N PHE A 166 -11.71 4.22 18.39
CA PHE A 166 -10.69 3.43 17.69
C PHE A 166 -9.96 2.43 18.61
N GLY A 167 -10.09 2.55 19.94
CA GLY A 167 -9.49 1.62 20.88
C GLY A 167 -7.95 1.66 20.91
N MET A 168 -7.36 2.81 20.60
CA MET A 168 -5.92 2.99 20.37
C MET A 168 -5.15 3.56 21.59
N GLU A 169 -5.80 3.70 22.76
CA GLU A 169 -5.21 4.32 23.95
C GLU A 169 -3.90 3.65 24.40
N ASN A 170 -3.77 2.34 24.19
CA ASN A 170 -2.55 1.59 24.50
C ASN A 170 -1.33 2.02 23.66
N ARG A 171 -1.51 2.87 22.64
CA ARG A 171 -0.44 3.42 21.79
C ARG A 171 0.06 4.79 22.25
N LYS A 172 -0.61 5.43 23.21
CA LYS A 172 -0.08 6.61 23.91
C LYS A 172 0.99 6.16 24.90
N LEU A 173 2.27 6.32 24.53
CA LEU A 173 3.40 5.82 25.32
C LEU A 173 4.30 6.91 25.92
N LEU A 174 4.31 8.14 25.38
CA LEU A 174 5.17 9.23 25.89
C LEU A 174 4.92 9.57 27.37
N HIS A 175 3.67 9.55 27.85
CA HIS A 175 3.36 9.80 29.26
C HIS A 175 3.81 8.68 30.22
N LYS A 176 4.27 7.55 29.69
CA LYS A 176 4.78 6.41 30.46
C LYS A 176 6.30 6.45 30.63
N ILE A 177 6.95 7.48 30.08
CA ILE A 177 8.39 7.69 30.23
C ILE A 177 8.64 8.35 31.58
N ASP A 178 9.51 7.74 32.37
CA ASP A 178 10.19 8.39 33.49
C ASP A 178 11.43 9.09 32.92
N PHE A 179 11.32 10.41 32.70
CA PHE A 179 12.37 11.20 32.06
C PHE A 179 13.62 11.38 32.93
N GLU A 180 13.47 11.31 34.26
CA GLU A 180 14.60 11.41 35.19
C GLU A 180 15.42 10.12 35.19
N LYS A 181 14.74 8.96 35.23
CA LYS A 181 15.41 7.66 35.18
C LYS A 181 15.82 7.25 33.75
N GLY A 182 15.22 7.84 32.72
CA GLY A 182 15.42 7.43 31.33
C GLY A 182 14.84 6.05 31.01
N VAL A 183 13.69 5.70 31.61
CA VAL A 183 13.03 4.40 31.42
C VAL A 183 11.59 4.55 30.97
N LEU A 184 11.07 3.57 30.22
CA LEU A 184 9.65 3.40 29.96
C LEU A 184 9.05 2.49 31.04
N VAL A 185 8.00 2.95 31.72
CA VAL A 185 7.23 2.13 32.66
C VAL A 185 6.02 1.53 31.92
N TYR A 186 6.10 0.26 31.55
CA TYR A 186 5.06 -0.41 30.77
C TYR A 186 4.69 -1.75 31.40
N GLU A 187 3.39 -1.98 31.61
CA GLU A 187 2.85 -3.21 32.22
C GLU A 187 3.54 -3.58 33.56
N GLY A 188 3.87 -2.56 34.38
CA GLY A 188 4.51 -2.75 35.68
C GLY A 188 6.00 -3.10 35.62
N LYS A 189 6.63 -3.02 34.44
CA LYS A 189 8.08 -3.22 34.24
C LYS A 189 8.75 -1.94 33.75
N GLU A 190 9.98 -1.73 34.20
CA GLU A 190 10.84 -0.64 33.72
C GLU A 190 11.73 -1.13 32.57
N TYR A 191 11.77 -0.38 31.48
CA TYR A 191 12.59 -0.66 30.30
C TYR A 191 13.51 0.53 30.01
N LEU A 192 14.82 0.30 30.00
CA LEU A 192 15.79 1.35 29.69
C LEU A 192 15.61 1.86 28.25
N LEU A 193 15.50 3.18 28.09
CA LEU A 193 15.41 3.82 26.78
C LEU A 193 16.78 3.84 26.10
N ARG A 194 16.79 3.56 24.79
CA ARG A 194 17.98 3.63 23.94
C ARG A 194 18.38 5.05 23.56
N ASP A 195 17.44 5.98 23.67
CA ASP A 195 17.61 7.41 23.43
C ASP A 195 16.75 8.14 24.46
N THR A 196 17.36 9.10 25.16
CA THR A 196 16.75 9.84 26.27
C THR A 196 16.70 11.35 26.04
N ASN A 197 17.12 11.83 24.86
CA ASN A 197 17.13 13.27 24.58
C ASN A 197 15.84 13.69 23.87
N PHE A 198 14.96 14.38 24.59
CA PHE A 198 13.64 14.80 24.11
C PHE A 198 13.43 16.32 24.28
N PRO A 199 14.16 17.16 23.52
CA PRO A 199 14.17 18.62 23.73
C PRO A 199 12.80 19.27 23.53
N THR A 200 11.87 18.62 22.81
CA THR A 200 10.54 19.17 22.52
C THR A 200 9.41 18.51 23.33
N ILE A 201 9.71 17.57 24.22
CA ILE A 201 8.69 16.93 25.06
C ILE A 201 8.64 17.60 26.43
N ASN A 202 7.49 18.19 26.76
CA ASN A 202 7.20 18.63 28.11
C ASN A 202 6.62 17.46 28.93
N PRO A 203 7.27 16.98 30.01
CA PRO A 203 6.75 15.85 30.80
C PRO A 203 5.33 16.07 31.36
N ALA A 204 4.92 17.32 31.61
CA ALA A 204 3.58 17.64 32.10
C ALA A 204 2.50 17.54 31.01
N ASP A 205 2.88 17.69 29.74
CA ASP A 205 1.99 17.60 28.58
C ASP A 205 2.76 17.03 27.38
N PRO A 206 3.06 15.72 27.40
CA PRO A 206 4.05 15.12 26.51
C PRO A 206 3.57 15.00 25.05
N TYR A 207 2.29 15.22 24.80
CA TYR A 207 1.67 15.09 23.47
C TYR A 207 1.44 16.42 22.78
N ARG A 208 1.68 17.55 23.45
CA ARG A 208 1.52 18.86 22.85
C ARG A 208 2.66 19.16 21.88
N LEU A 209 2.30 19.59 20.67
CA LEU A 209 3.26 20.18 19.74
C LEU A 209 3.77 21.51 20.29
N THR A 210 5.07 21.76 20.18
CA THR A 210 5.61 23.10 20.39
C THR A 210 5.15 24.04 19.27
N GLU A 211 5.26 25.35 19.49
CA GLU A 211 4.90 26.34 18.45
C GLU A 211 5.73 26.10 17.17
N GLU A 212 7.02 25.83 17.31
CA GLU A 212 7.91 25.50 16.18
C GLU A 212 7.52 24.19 15.47
N GLU A 213 7.13 23.15 16.21
CA GLU A 213 6.64 21.89 15.62
C GLU A 213 5.33 22.11 14.84
N GLN A 214 4.43 22.96 15.36
CA GLN A 214 3.19 23.31 14.66
C GLN A 214 3.47 24.11 13.38
N GLU A 215 4.31 25.15 13.44
CA GLU A 215 4.69 25.92 12.26
C GLU A 215 5.38 25.06 11.19
N LEU A 216 6.20 24.11 11.63
CA LEU A 216 6.84 23.13 10.75
C LEU A 216 5.79 22.26 10.06
N MET A 217 4.85 21.69 10.81
CA MET A 217 3.79 20.86 10.25
C MET A 217 2.89 21.64 9.30
N ASP A 218 2.55 22.89 9.59
CA ASP A 218 1.76 23.74 8.69
C ASP A 218 2.43 23.93 7.32
N LYS A 219 3.75 24.16 7.30
CA LYS A 219 4.56 24.30 6.06
C LYS A 219 4.63 22.99 5.28
N ILE A 220 4.85 21.87 5.97
CA ILE A 220 4.90 20.54 5.34
C ILE A 220 3.52 20.16 4.80
N HIS A 221 2.47 20.34 5.60
CA HIS A 221 1.08 20.09 5.21
C HIS A 221 0.72 20.87 3.94
N SER A 222 1.05 22.16 3.89
CA SER A 222 0.88 22.98 2.69
C SER A 222 1.63 22.41 1.48
N SER A 223 2.85 21.87 1.66
CA SER A 223 3.63 21.26 0.58
C SER A 223 2.94 20.01 0.00
N PHE A 224 2.42 19.12 0.85
CA PHE A 224 1.65 17.95 0.41
C PHE A 224 0.35 18.36 -0.30
N MET A 225 -0.39 19.29 0.31
CA MET A 225 -1.67 19.76 -0.21
C MET A 225 -1.54 20.57 -1.49
N ASN A 226 -0.35 21.04 -1.87
CA ASN A 226 -0.12 21.80 -3.11
C ASN A 226 0.68 21.03 -4.18
N SER A 227 1.10 19.79 -3.92
CA SER A 227 1.79 18.98 -4.92
C SER A 227 0.84 18.51 -6.03
N GLU A 228 0.94 19.13 -7.21
CA GLU A 228 0.11 18.80 -8.38
C GLU A 228 0.29 17.35 -8.83
N LYS A 229 1.55 16.89 -8.86
CA LYS A 229 1.90 15.54 -9.29
C LYS A 229 1.37 14.49 -8.30
N LEU A 230 1.47 14.74 -6.99
CA LEU A 230 0.89 13.86 -5.98
C LEU A 230 -0.63 13.78 -6.15
N LYS A 231 -1.32 14.91 -6.29
CA LYS A 231 -2.78 14.94 -6.53
C LYS A 231 -3.18 14.15 -7.78
N LYS A 232 -2.43 14.28 -8.88
CA LYS A 232 -2.65 13.52 -10.11
C LYS A 232 -2.54 12.01 -9.85
N HIS A 233 -1.48 11.58 -9.17
CA HIS A 233 -1.26 10.16 -8.85
C HIS A 233 -2.33 9.61 -7.90
N MET A 234 -2.72 10.37 -6.88
CA MET A 234 -3.77 9.97 -5.95
C MET A 234 -5.13 9.85 -6.65
N ARG A 235 -5.50 10.81 -7.51
CA ARG A 235 -6.72 10.71 -8.33
C ARG A 235 -6.74 9.44 -9.16
N CYS A 236 -5.59 9.05 -9.72
CA CYS A 236 -5.42 7.84 -10.50
C CYS A 236 -5.62 6.58 -9.62
N LEU A 237 -5.02 6.51 -8.43
CA LEU A 237 -5.30 5.43 -7.46
C LEU A 237 -6.77 5.35 -7.05
N PHE A 238 -7.43 6.49 -6.83
CA PHE A 238 -8.85 6.54 -6.50
C PHE A 238 -9.73 6.11 -7.68
N THR A 239 -9.33 6.43 -8.91
CA THR A 239 -10.11 6.11 -10.12
C THR A 239 -10.05 4.62 -10.43
N TYR A 240 -8.86 4.03 -10.35
CA TYR A 240 -8.61 2.66 -10.79
C TYR A 240 -8.50 1.67 -9.63
N GLY A 241 -8.64 2.12 -8.39
CA GLY A 241 -8.47 1.27 -7.23
C GLY A 241 -9.64 1.23 -6.27
N GLY A 242 -9.55 0.27 -5.35
CA GLY A 242 -10.50 0.06 -4.27
C GLY A 242 -9.96 -0.91 -3.23
N MET A 243 -10.76 -1.22 -2.22
CA MET A 243 -10.37 -2.15 -1.15
C MET A 243 -10.30 -3.61 -1.62
N TYR A 244 -11.09 -3.98 -2.63
CA TYR A 244 -11.09 -5.30 -3.26
C TYR A 244 -11.60 -5.22 -4.70
N LEU A 245 -11.40 -6.28 -5.48
CA LEU A 245 -12.01 -6.46 -6.79
C LEU A 245 -12.48 -7.91 -6.98
N LEU A 246 -13.63 -8.08 -7.60
CA LEU A 246 -14.07 -9.37 -8.14
C LEU A 246 -13.87 -9.35 -9.65
N CYS A 247 -13.06 -10.27 -10.17
CA CYS A 247 -12.76 -10.37 -11.59
C CYS A 247 -12.66 -11.83 -12.02
N ASN A 248 -13.53 -12.24 -12.96
CA ASN A 248 -13.58 -13.59 -13.51
C ASN A 248 -13.66 -14.68 -12.43
N SER A 249 -14.56 -14.46 -11.46
CA SER A 249 -14.78 -15.33 -10.30
C SER A 249 -13.60 -15.38 -9.29
N ASN A 250 -12.59 -14.54 -9.46
CA ASN A 250 -11.50 -14.38 -8.51
C ASN A 250 -11.71 -13.14 -7.64
N LEU A 251 -11.30 -13.25 -6.37
CA LEU A 251 -11.34 -12.17 -5.40
C LEU A 251 -9.92 -11.65 -5.17
N LEU A 252 -9.70 -10.37 -5.45
CA LEU A 252 -8.42 -9.70 -5.24
C LEU A 252 -8.55 -8.74 -4.05
N TYR A 253 -7.63 -8.80 -3.09
CA TYR A 253 -7.47 -7.80 -2.03
C TYR A 253 -6.07 -7.86 -1.41
N HIS A 254 -5.57 -6.75 -0.87
CA HIS A 254 -4.17 -6.66 -0.46
C HIS A 254 -3.83 -7.38 0.85
N ALA A 255 -4.41 -7.01 1.98
CA ALA A 255 -3.96 -7.49 3.29
C ALA A 255 -4.84 -8.60 3.87
N SER A 256 -5.96 -8.25 4.48
CA SER A 256 -6.79 -9.20 5.22
C SER A 256 -8.28 -8.93 5.09
N VAL A 257 -9.06 -9.96 5.44
CA VAL A 257 -10.46 -9.81 5.87
C VAL A 257 -10.47 -10.18 7.36
N PRO A 258 -10.64 -9.21 8.29
CA PRO A 258 -10.52 -9.47 9.72
C PRO A 258 -11.43 -10.61 10.22
N MET A 259 -10.87 -11.51 11.03
CA MET A 259 -11.53 -12.72 11.53
C MET A 259 -11.29 -12.93 13.03
N ASN A 260 -12.25 -13.58 13.68
CA ASN A 260 -12.10 -14.13 15.02
C ASN A 260 -11.40 -15.50 14.96
N GLU A 261 -11.01 -16.02 16.12
CA GLU A 261 -10.33 -17.31 16.24
C GLU A 261 -11.16 -18.49 15.70
N ASP A 262 -12.49 -18.42 15.83
CA ASP A 262 -13.44 -19.44 15.37
C ASP A 262 -13.72 -19.38 13.85
N GLY A 263 -13.05 -18.47 13.12
CA GLY A 263 -13.27 -18.27 11.68
C GLY A 263 -14.53 -17.48 11.33
N SER A 264 -15.26 -16.93 12.30
CA SER A 264 -16.29 -15.91 12.03
C SER A 264 -15.65 -14.59 11.62
N PHE A 265 -16.35 -13.81 10.80
CA PHE A 265 -15.89 -12.47 10.42
C PHE A 265 -15.94 -11.55 11.64
N ARG A 266 -14.85 -10.81 11.84
CA ARG A 266 -14.76 -9.89 12.96
C ARG A 266 -15.65 -8.68 12.73
N HIS A 267 -16.45 -8.37 13.74
CA HIS A 267 -17.31 -7.18 13.72
C HIS A 267 -16.49 -5.98 14.18
N VAL A 268 -16.41 -4.97 13.33
CA VAL A 268 -15.65 -3.74 13.56
C VAL A 268 -16.63 -2.59 13.66
N LYS A 269 -16.59 -1.88 14.79
CA LYS A 269 -17.42 -0.72 15.05
C LYS A 269 -16.85 0.50 14.33
N ILE A 270 -17.65 1.07 13.42
CA ILE A 270 -17.35 2.33 12.73
C ILE A 270 -18.50 3.29 13.09
N ARG A 271 -18.20 4.23 13.99
CA ARG A 271 -19.20 5.08 14.68
C ARG A 271 -20.23 4.20 15.41
N ASP A 272 -21.52 4.36 15.12
CA ASP A 272 -22.61 3.65 15.80
C ASP A 272 -23.02 2.33 15.13
N LYS A 273 -22.31 1.92 14.07
CA LYS A 273 -22.64 0.71 13.31
C LYS A 273 -21.47 -0.25 13.25
N GLU A 274 -21.77 -1.54 13.24
CA GLU A 274 -20.79 -2.59 13.06
C GLU A 274 -20.79 -3.07 11.61
N TYR A 275 -19.59 -3.36 11.10
CA TYR A 275 -19.37 -3.89 9.77
C TYR A 275 -18.40 -5.07 9.86
N TRP A 276 -18.58 -6.07 9.00
CA TRP A 276 -17.73 -7.26 8.91
C TRP A 276 -17.68 -7.74 7.46
N GLY A 277 -16.76 -8.66 7.16
CA GLY A 277 -16.68 -9.30 5.85
C GLY A 277 -16.59 -8.29 4.71
N ARG A 278 -17.42 -8.47 3.68
CA ARG A 278 -17.48 -7.59 2.51
C ARG A 278 -17.93 -6.17 2.88
N ASN A 279 -18.93 -6.05 3.76
CA ASN A 279 -19.48 -4.75 4.17
C ASN A 279 -18.43 -3.86 4.87
N LEU A 280 -17.49 -4.46 5.60
CA LEU A 280 -16.38 -3.72 6.20
C LEU A 280 -15.47 -3.10 5.14
N LEU A 281 -15.09 -3.87 4.11
CA LEU A 281 -14.23 -3.36 3.04
C LEU A 281 -14.95 -2.29 2.21
N GLU A 282 -16.23 -2.47 1.91
CA GLU A 282 -17.03 -1.46 1.21
C GLU A 282 -17.18 -0.18 2.04
N LYS A 283 -17.40 -0.30 3.35
CA LYS A 283 -17.50 0.88 4.23
C LYS A 283 -16.17 1.61 4.36
N SER A 284 -15.06 0.87 4.46
CA SER A 284 -13.72 1.44 4.48
C SER A 284 -13.42 2.18 3.18
N ASP A 285 -13.71 1.58 2.02
CA ASP A 285 -13.55 2.20 0.70
C ASP A 285 -14.30 3.54 0.63
N GLN A 286 -15.58 3.54 1.04
CA GLN A 286 -16.40 4.74 1.10
C GLN A 286 -15.75 5.85 1.95
N LEU A 287 -15.31 5.52 3.18
CA LEU A 287 -14.69 6.50 4.07
C LEU A 287 -13.37 7.04 3.51
N ILE A 288 -12.54 6.17 2.93
CA ILE A 288 -11.28 6.57 2.30
C ILE A 288 -11.54 7.57 1.15
N ARG A 289 -12.59 7.36 0.36
CA ARG A 289 -13.01 8.31 -0.69
C ARG A 289 -13.55 9.61 -0.11
N THR A 290 -14.37 9.54 0.95
CA THR A 290 -14.90 10.74 1.65
C THR A 290 -13.78 11.64 2.14
N ALA A 291 -12.72 11.08 2.74
CA ALA A 291 -11.59 11.86 3.24
C ALA A 291 -10.91 12.70 2.15
N TYR A 292 -10.86 12.21 0.90
CA TYR A 292 -10.18 12.88 -0.21
C TYR A 292 -11.09 13.81 -1.02
N PHE A 293 -12.30 13.35 -1.38
CA PHE A 293 -13.17 14.04 -2.33
C PHE A 293 -14.19 14.98 -1.69
N ASP A 294 -14.52 14.81 -0.41
CA ASP A 294 -15.49 15.69 0.24
C ASP A 294 -14.90 17.10 0.36
N GLU A 295 -15.57 18.11 -0.19
CA GLU A 295 -15.11 19.50 -0.14
C GLU A 295 -15.62 20.21 1.12
N GLU A 296 -16.65 19.67 1.77
CA GLU A 296 -17.21 20.25 2.99
C GLU A 296 -16.31 19.92 4.19
N ARG A 297 -15.83 20.95 4.89
CA ARG A 297 -15.05 20.80 6.13
C ARG A 297 -15.98 20.48 7.30
N GLY A 298 -16.66 19.34 7.23
CA GLY A 298 -17.55 18.83 8.27
C GLY A 298 -16.91 17.73 9.12
N GLU A 299 -17.63 17.33 10.17
CA GLU A 299 -17.23 16.23 11.06
C GLU A 299 -17.10 14.90 10.29
N ASP A 300 -17.86 14.72 9.21
CA ASP A 300 -17.79 13.52 8.39
C ASP A 300 -16.44 13.36 7.70
N LYS A 301 -15.94 14.43 7.09
CA LYS A 301 -14.60 14.46 6.50
C LYS A 301 -13.51 14.31 7.55
N ALA A 302 -13.64 14.99 8.70
CA ALA A 302 -12.66 14.90 9.79
C ALA A 302 -12.54 13.45 10.32
N TYR A 303 -13.67 12.78 10.56
CA TYR A 303 -13.68 11.37 10.94
C TYR A 303 -13.07 10.48 9.85
N ALA A 304 -13.43 10.70 8.59
CA ALA A 304 -12.90 9.92 7.47
C ALA A 304 -11.37 10.07 7.33
N MET A 305 -10.84 11.27 7.54
CA MET A 305 -9.40 11.53 7.56
C MET A 305 -8.69 10.77 8.68
N ASP A 306 -9.25 10.79 9.89
CA ASP A 306 -8.70 10.02 11.02
C ASP A 306 -8.82 8.51 10.79
N PHE A 307 -9.90 8.08 10.14
CA PHE A 307 -10.11 6.68 9.78
C PHE A 307 -9.10 6.19 8.74
N ILE A 308 -8.64 7.03 7.80
CA ILE A 308 -7.53 6.66 6.91
C ILE A 308 -6.26 6.35 7.72
N TRP A 309 -5.92 7.16 8.72
CA TRP A 309 -4.80 6.86 9.61
C TRP A 309 -5.04 5.56 10.40
N TYR A 310 -6.27 5.33 10.85
CA TYR A 310 -6.64 4.07 11.49
C TYR A 310 -6.43 2.87 10.55
N MET A 311 -6.73 3.00 9.26
CA MET A 311 -6.51 1.91 8.29
C MET A 311 -5.04 1.48 8.18
N TRP A 312 -4.10 2.37 8.51
CA TRP A 312 -2.66 2.08 8.51
C TRP A 312 -2.19 1.31 9.76
N CYS A 313 -2.78 1.56 10.94
CA CYS A 313 -2.20 1.11 12.21
C CYS A 313 -3.20 0.56 13.25
N GLY A 314 -4.49 0.65 12.96
CA GLY A 314 -5.58 0.20 13.80
C GLY A 314 -5.67 -1.31 13.82
N PRO A 315 -5.86 -1.94 15.00
CA PRO A 315 -5.74 -3.38 15.15
C PRO A 315 -6.75 -4.18 14.35
N ASP A 316 -7.90 -3.58 14.04
CA ASP A 316 -9.01 -4.24 13.36
C ASP A 316 -9.16 -3.72 11.92
N ALA A 317 -8.24 -2.86 11.48
CA ALA A 317 -8.22 -2.38 10.11
C ALA A 317 -7.84 -3.52 9.15
N PRO A 318 -8.62 -3.75 8.07
CA PRO A 318 -8.31 -4.77 7.07
C PRO A 318 -6.90 -4.68 6.46
N LEU A 319 -6.31 -3.49 6.42
CA LEU A 319 -4.97 -3.25 5.87
C LEU A 319 -3.83 -3.42 6.87
N PHE A 320 -4.13 -3.56 8.16
CA PHE A 320 -3.12 -3.77 9.18
C PHE A 320 -3.28 -5.14 9.85
N ASP A 321 -4.44 -5.39 10.48
CA ASP A 321 -4.81 -6.65 11.16
C ASP A 321 -3.69 -7.22 12.03
N LYS A 322 -3.18 -6.39 12.95
CA LYS A 322 -2.22 -6.77 13.99
C LYS A 322 -2.56 -6.06 15.29
N ASN A 323 -2.26 -6.68 16.42
CA ASN A 323 -2.64 -6.15 17.73
C ASN A 323 -2.09 -4.74 18.07
N LYS A 324 -0.97 -4.33 17.48
CA LYS A 324 -0.37 -2.99 17.67
C LYS A 324 0.66 -2.67 16.59
N MET A 325 0.84 -1.38 16.31
CA MET A 325 1.98 -0.84 15.55
C MET A 325 3.14 -0.49 16.48
N ALA A 326 4.16 -1.35 16.60
CA ALA A 326 5.22 -1.26 17.61
C ALA A 326 6.34 -0.24 17.27
N THR A 327 5.99 0.88 16.63
CA THR A 327 6.96 1.88 16.14
C THR A 327 7.83 2.46 17.25
N PHE A 328 7.20 2.91 18.35
CA PHE A 328 7.90 3.47 19.51
C PHE A 328 8.86 2.44 20.10
N GLU A 329 8.37 1.23 20.37
CA GLU A 329 9.16 0.18 21.00
C GLU A 329 10.39 -0.19 20.16
N ARG A 330 10.25 -0.23 18.82
CA ARG A 330 11.36 -0.52 17.89
C ARG A 330 12.47 0.54 17.91
N TYR A 331 12.15 1.81 18.19
CA TYR A 331 13.17 2.85 18.33
C TYR A 331 13.77 2.78 19.72
N PHE A 332 12.94 2.89 20.75
CA PHE A 332 13.41 3.24 22.08
C PHE A 332 13.72 2.05 22.97
N ILE A 333 13.19 0.86 22.71
CA ILE A 333 13.35 -0.29 23.60
C ILE A 333 14.26 -1.34 22.96
N ALA A 334 15.23 -1.86 23.71
CA ALA A 334 16.12 -2.92 23.26
C ALA A 334 15.45 -4.31 23.27
N ASP A 335 14.49 -4.52 24.18
CA ASP A 335 13.75 -5.78 24.30
C ASP A 335 12.88 -6.05 23.06
N LYS A 336 13.29 -7.05 22.28
CA LYS A 336 12.64 -7.45 21.03
C LYS A 336 11.27 -8.08 21.25
N GLU A 337 10.93 -8.54 22.45
CA GLU A 337 9.59 -9.05 22.74
C GLU A 337 8.53 -7.96 22.57
N LEU A 338 8.84 -6.72 22.98
CA LEU A 338 7.93 -5.59 22.81
C LEU A 338 7.79 -5.13 21.36
N HIS A 339 8.72 -5.52 20.48
CA HIS A 339 8.67 -5.21 19.04
C HIS A 339 7.71 -6.14 18.28
N LYS A 340 7.27 -7.24 18.90
CA LYS A 340 6.41 -8.22 18.24
C LYS A 340 5.01 -7.66 18.03
N GLU A 341 4.61 -7.62 16.77
CA GLU A 341 3.25 -7.32 16.33
C GLU A 341 2.57 -8.66 16.05
N LYS A 342 1.62 -9.04 16.91
CA LYS A 342 0.85 -10.27 16.75
C LYS A 342 -0.17 -10.05 15.65
N LYS A 343 -0.08 -10.86 14.60
CA LYS A 343 -1.02 -10.86 13.48
C LYS A 343 -2.41 -11.31 13.93
N GLY A 344 -3.45 -10.78 13.31
CA GLY A 344 -4.82 -11.23 13.48
C GLY A 344 -5.03 -12.66 12.99
N HIS A 345 -6.16 -13.24 13.37
CA HIS A 345 -6.46 -14.66 13.12
C HIS A 345 -6.56 -14.98 11.62
N TYR A 346 -6.92 -14.02 10.77
CA TYR A 346 -6.96 -14.17 9.32
C TYR A 346 -5.66 -14.79 8.77
N TYR A 347 -4.48 -14.32 9.21
CA TYR A 347 -3.21 -14.78 8.64
C TYR A 347 -2.89 -16.25 8.94
N THR A 348 -3.47 -16.80 10.01
CA THR A 348 -3.37 -18.23 10.33
C THR A 348 -4.48 -19.01 9.64
N LEU A 349 -5.72 -18.51 9.67
CA LEU A 349 -6.90 -19.17 9.15
C LEU A 349 -6.94 -19.22 7.61
N ARG A 350 -6.33 -18.26 6.90
CA ARG A 350 -6.24 -18.23 5.43
C ARG A 350 -5.49 -19.42 4.79
N ASN A 351 -4.92 -20.31 5.60
CA ASN A 351 -4.31 -21.54 5.12
C ASN A 351 -5.32 -22.71 5.04
N GLN A 352 -6.55 -22.52 5.54
CA GLN A 352 -7.61 -23.53 5.56
C GLN A 352 -8.59 -23.31 4.39
N GLU A 353 -8.96 -24.40 3.72
CA GLU A 353 -9.78 -24.37 2.50
C GLU A 353 -11.22 -23.87 2.76
N ASP A 354 -11.82 -24.32 3.86
CA ASP A 354 -13.16 -23.92 4.31
C ASP A 354 -13.24 -22.42 4.62
N ILE A 355 -12.20 -21.86 5.26
CA ILE A 355 -12.10 -20.42 5.52
C ILE A 355 -11.99 -19.63 4.21
N CYS A 356 -11.14 -20.08 3.28
CA CYS A 356 -11.03 -19.41 1.97
C CYS A 356 -12.34 -19.47 1.18
N ASN A 357 -13.04 -20.62 1.17
CA ASN A 357 -14.35 -20.73 0.54
C ASN A 357 -15.38 -19.80 1.20
N LYS A 358 -15.38 -19.71 2.54
CA LYS A 358 -16.25 -18.78 3.28
C LYS A 358 -16.00 -17.32 2.89
N ILE A 359 -14.74 -16.92 2.71
CA ILE A 359 -14.39 -15.57 2.22
C ILE A 359 -14.89 -15.39 0.79
N LEU A 360 -14.66 -16.36 -0.11
CA LEU A 360 -15.14 -16.27 -1.49
C LEU A 360 -16.67 -16.10 -1.55
N ASP A 361 -17.40 -16.91 -0.77
CA ASP A 361 -18.86 -16.87 -0.69
C ASP A 361 -19.38 -15.52 -0.16
N GLU A 362 -18.76 -14.96 0.90
CA GLU A 362 -19.09 -13.64 1.47
C GLU A 362 -18.99 -12.52 0.42
N PHE A 363 -18.02 -12.62 -0.49
CA PHE A 363 -17.84 -11.64 -1.55
C PHE A 363 -18.67 -11.96 -2.80
N GLY A 364 -19.26 -13.15 -2.89
CA GLY A 364 -20.05 -13.60 -4.04
C GLY A 364 -19.20 -14.20 -5.18
N ALA A 365 -17.93 -14.53 -4.90
CA ALA A 365 -17.11 -15.35 -5.78
C ALA A 365 -17.50 -16.83 -5.59
N SER A 366 -18.03 -17.47 -6.62
CA SER A 366 -18.43 -18.87 -6.55
C SER A 366 -18.00 -19.64 -7.79
N GLY A 367 -17.70 -20.92 -7.60
CA GLY A 367 -17.33 -21.84 -8.66
C GLY A 367 -16.04 -22.61 -8.36
N PRO A 368 -15.75 -23.66 -9.16
CA PRO A 368 -14.56 -24.47 -8.98
C PRO A 368 -13.27 -23.69 -9.22
N HIS A 369 -13.34 -22.64 -10.05
CA HIS A 369 -12.22 -21.80 -10.48
C HIS A 369 -12.12 -20.48 -9.70
N SER A 370 -12.79 -20.38 -8.56
CA SER A 370 -12.74 -19.18 -7.70
C SER A 370 -11.55 -19.24 -6.75
N HIS A 371 -10.70 -18.22 -6.85
CA HIS A 371 -9.49 -18.09 -6.04
C HIS A 371 -9.38 -16.72 -5.40
N ILE A 372 -8.70 -16.67 -4.26
CA ILE A 372 -8.29 -15.44 -3.60
C ILE A 372 -6.88 -15.08 -4.09
N ILE A 373 -6.68 -13.86 -4.57
CA ILE A 373 -5.37 -13.29 -4.86
C ILE A 373 -5.07 -12.23 -3.79
N ASN A 374 -4.02 -12.47 -3.03
CA ASN A 374 -3.69 -11.69 -1.84
C ASN A 374 -2.25 -11.15 -1.86
N GLY A 375 -2.04 -9.95 -1.31
CA GLY A 375 -0.74 -9.28 -1.19
C GLY A 375 -0.23 -9.20 0.26
N HIS A 376 0.47 -8.11 0.57
CA HIS A 376 0.87 -7.62 1.90
C HIS A 376 1.97 -8.37 2.67
N VAL A 377 1.89 -9.70 2.72
CA VAL A 377 2.85 -10.51 3.49
C VAL A 377 3.81 -11.21 2.54
N PRO A 378 5.12 -10.85 2.56
CA PRO A 378 6.07 -11.46 1.66
C PRO A 378 6.22 -12.94 1.97
N VAL A 379 6.19 -13.76 0.93
CA VAL A 379 6.40 -15.20 1.03
C VAL A 379 7.87 -15.45 1.37
N LYS A 380 8.12 -16.08 2.52
CA LYS A 380 9.48 -16.38 2.97
C LYS A 380 9.97 -17.67 2.33
N THR A 381 10.25 -17.65 1.03
CA THR A 381 10.66 -18.82 0.24
C THR A 381 11.94 -19.45 0.78
N ILE A 382 12.87 -18.65 1.32
CA ILE A 382 14.09 -19.14 2.02
C ILE A 382 13.74 -20.05 3.22
N LYS A 383 12.59 -19.84 3.86
CA LYS A 383 12.08 -20.65 4.98
C LYS A 383 11.11 -21.76 4.54
N GLY A 384 10.99 -22.01 3.24
CA GLY A 384 10.12 -23.04 2.67
C GLY A 384 8.64 -22.65 2.58
N GLU A 385 8.27 -21.39 2.84
CA GLU A 385 6.88 -20.94 2.69
C GLU A 385 6.47 -20.99 1.21
N GLN A 386 5.25 -21.49 0.96
CA GLN A 386 4.68 -21.57 -0.38
C GLN A 386 3.71 -20.39 -0.65
N PRO A 387 3.71 -19.84 -1.88
CA PRO A 387 2.77 -18.79 -2.28
C PRO A 387 1.35 -19.32 -2.46
N ILE A 388 1.19 -20.62 -2.70
CA ILE A 388 -0.09 -21.31 -2.82
C ILE A 388 -0.51 -21.80 -1.43
N LYS A 389 -1.71 -21.43 -0.99
CA LYS A 389 -2.27 -21.76 0.32
C LYS A 389 -3.65 -22.41 0.16
N ALA A 390 -4.15 -23.01 1.24
CA ALA A 390 -5.53 -23.52 1.31
C ALA A 390 -5.90 -24.43 0.13
N ASN A 391 -5.03 -25.41 -0.18
CA ASN A 391 -5.22 -26.38 -1.26
C ASN A 391 -5.50 -25.73 -2.64
N GLY A 392 -4.86 -24.58 -2.91
CA GLY A 392 -5.00 -23.86 -4.17
C GLY A 392 -6.06 -22.76 -4.17
N LYS A 393 -6.80 -22.55 -3.07
CA LYS A 393 -7.83 -21.49 -3.00
C LYS A 393 -7.29 -20.08 -2.80
N LEU A 394 -6.04 -19.93 -2.36
CA LEU A 394 -5.43 -18.63 -2.13
C LEU A 394 -4.01 -18.57 -2.70
N PHE A 395 -3.74 -17.53 -3.50
CA PHE A 395 -2.44 -17.21 -4.06
C PHE A 395 -1.91 -15.91 -3.45
N VAL A 396 -0.77 -16.00 -2.78
CA VAL A 396 -0.04 -14.83 -2.30
C VAL A 396 0.92 -14.37 -3.40
N ILE A 397 0.67 -13.18 -3.94
CA ILE A 397 1.46 -12.60 -5.05
C ILE A 397 2.33 -11.42 -4.61
N ASP A 398 2.71 -11.40 -3.33
CA ASP A 398 3.46 -10.27 -2.78
C ASP A 398 4.88 -10.15 -3.37
N GLY A 399 5.23 -8.91 -3.67
CA GLY A 399 6.38 -8.50 -4.44
C GLY A 399 7.59 -8.26 -3.55
N GLY A 400 8.53 -9.21 -3.54
CA GLY A 400 9.90 -8.99 -3.06
C GLY A 400 10.69 -7.97 -3.89
N PHE A 401 10.03 -7.08 -4.63
CA PHE A 401 10.64 -6.06 -5.50
C PHE A 401 11.48 -5.08 -4.70
N SER A 402 11.03 -4.70 -3.49
CA SER A 402 11.86 -3.90 -2.61
C SER A 402 13.05 -4.71 -2.11
N LYS A 403 14.26 -4.16 -2.32
CA LYS A 403 15.51 -4.70 -1.77
C LYS A 403 15.44 -4.95 -0.26
N ALA A 404 14.59 -4.22 0.45
CA ALA A 404 14.34 -4.40 1.88
C ALA A 404 13.87 -5.80 2.27
N TYR A 405 13.18 -6.51 1.37
CA TYR A 405 12.63 -7.84 1.63
C TYR A 405 13.45 -8.99 1.06
N GLN A 406 14.31 -8.72 0.07
CA GLN A 406 15.10 -9.76 -0.61
C GLN A 406 15.93 -10.65 0.35
N PRO A 407 16.49 -10.15 1.47
CA PRO A 407 17.15 -11.01 2.46
C PRO A 407 16.23 -12.03 3.14
N GLU A 408 14.92 -11.74 3.23
CA GLU A 408 13.92 -12.63 3.83
C GLU A 408 13.20 -13.50 2.80
N THR A 409 12.94 -12.99 1.59
CA THR A 409 12.18 -13.69 0.54
C THR A 409 13.08 -14.55 -0.35
N GLY A 410 14.27 -14.07 -0.69
CA GLY A 410 15.20 -14.70 -1.64
C GLY A 410 14.83 -14.53 -3.12
N ILE A 411 13.74 -13.82 -3.42
CA ILE A 411 13.18 -13.63 -4.77
C ILE A 411 12.68 -12.20 -4.96
N ALA A 412 12.45 -11.79 -6.21
CA ALA A 412 11.88 -10.48 -6.56
C ALA A 412 10.34 -10.42 -6.50
N GLY A 413 9.68 -11.55 -6.19
CA GLY A 413 8.23 -11.64 -6.09
C GLY A 413 7.62 -12.59 -7.12
N TYR A 414 6.30 -12.51 -7.26
CA TYR A 414 5.51 -13.36 -8.15
C TYR A 414 4.63 -12.54 -9.09
N THR A 415 4.31 -13.11 -10.25
CA THR A 415 3.25 -12.63 -11.14
C THR A 415 2.30 -13.78 -11.43
N LEU A 416 1.00 -13.54 -11.25
CA LEU A 416 -0.03 -14.48 -11.64
C LEU A 416 -0.52 -14.13 -13.05
N VAL A 417 -0.39 -15.07 -13.98
CA VAL A 417 -0.85 -14.93 -15.36
C VAL A 417 -2.14 -15.73 -15.52
N TYR A 418 -3.22 -15.04 -15.90
CA TYR A 418 -4.49 -15.65 -16.25
C TYR A 418 -4.70 -15.55 -17.76
N HIS A 419 -4.94 -16.69 -18.40
CA HIS A 419 -5.19 -16.76 -19.84
C HIS A 419 -6.25 -17.81 -20.17
N SER A 420 -6.65 -17.90 -21.43
CA SER A 420 -7.75 -18.80 -21.86
C SER A 420 -7.56 -20.30 -21.53
N HIS A 421 -6.34 -20.74 -21.20
CA HIS A 421 -6.04 -22.12 -20.81
C HIS A 421 -5.92 -22.34 -19.29
N GLY A 422 -6.03 -21.30 -18.45
CA GLY A 422 -5.90 -21.41 -16.99
C GLY A 422 -4.96 -20.38 -16.34
N LEU A 423 -4.45 -20.72 -15.16
CA LEU A 423 -3.62 -19.87 -14.28
C LEU A 423 -2.18 -20.39 -14.18
N GLN A 424 -1.22 -19.46 -14.25
CA GLN A 424 0.20 -19.73 -14.08
C GLN A 424 0.82 -18.75 -13.09
N LEU A 425 1.58 -19.25 -12.12
CA LEU A 425 2.34 -18.43 -11.20
C LEU A 425 3.80 -18.38 -11.66
N VAL A 426 4.29 -17.18 -11.90
CA VAL A 426 5.64 -16.91 -12.38
C VAL A 426 6.44 -16.30 -11.24
N GLN A 427 7.48 -17.00 -10.79
CA GLN A 427 8.43 -16.49 -9.78
C GLN A 427 9.54 -15.72 -10.46
N HIS A 428 9.93 -14.56 -9.92
CA HIS A 428 11.00 -13.72 -10.48
C HIS A 428 12.25 -13.71 -9.61
N GLU A 429 13.42 -13.79 -10.26
CA GLU A 429 14.71 -13.56 -9.59
C GLU A 429 15.02 -12.06 -9.42
N PRO A 430 15.82 -11.67 -8.40
CA PRO A 430 16.26 -10.28 -8.22
C PRO A 430 16.99 -9.71 -9.45
N PHE A 431 16.44 -8.63 -10.01
CA PHE A 431 17.14 -7.85 -11.04
C PHE A 431 18.24 -7.00 -10.41
N GLN A 432 19.49 -7.21 -10.83
CA GLN A 432 20.64 -6.49 -10.26
C GLN A 432 20.93 -5.17 -10.99
N SER A 433 21.15 -5.22 -12.30
CA SER A 433 21.38 -4.03 -13.13
C SER A 433 21.23 -4.33 -14.61
N ARG A 434 20.96 -3.29 -15.41
CA ARG A 434 20.93 -3.38 -16.87
C ARG A 434 22.26 -3.85 -17.45
N GLN A 435 23.38 -3.34 -16.92
CA GLN A 435 24.71 -3.71 -17.39
C GLN A 435 24.96 -5.20 -17.19
N LYS A 436 24.72 -5.71 -15.98
CA LYS A 436 24.91 -7.12 -15.65
C LYS A 436 24.02 -8.02 -16.50
N ALA A 437 22.75 -7.63 -16.68
CA ALA A 437 21.82 -8.39 -17.51
C ALA A 437 22.29 -8.50 -18.97
N ILE A 438 22.86 -7.43 -19.53
CA ILE A 438 23.40 -7.42 -20.89
C ILE A 438 24.70 -8.25 -20.97
N GLU A 439 25.64 -8.06 -20.04
CA GLU A 439 26.94 -8.73 -20.04
C GLU A 439 26.83 -10.25 -19.85
N GLU A 440 25.95 -10.67 -18.93
CA GLU A 440 25.76 -12.09 -18.59
C GLU A 440 24.70 -12.77 -19.47
N GLY A 441 24.08 -12.04 -20.39
CA GLY A 441 22.96 -12.54 -21.20
C GLY A 441 21.81 -13.05 -20.34
N LEU A 442 21.62 -12.48 -19.15
CA LEU A 442 20.55 -12.85 -18.25
C LEU A 442 19.25 -12.28 -18.79
N ASP A 443 18.42 -13.16 -19.36
CA ASP A 443 16.99 -12.92 -19.44
C ASP A 443 16.38 -12.98 -18.03
N ILE A 444 15.19 -12.42 -17.81
CA ILE A 444 14.48 -12.55 -16.53
C ILE A 444 14.20 -14.04 -16.32
N LYS A 445 15.06 -14.72 -15.56
CA LYS A 445 14.89 -16.13 -15.24
C LYS A 445 13.70 -16.26 -14.32
N SER A 446 12.61 -16.77 -14.88
CA SER A 446 11.41 -17.04 -14.11
C SER A 446 11.14 -18.54 -14.03
N ILE A 447 10.72 -18.99 -12.85
CA ILE A 447 10.21 -20.34 -12.65
C ILE A 447 8.69 -20.27 -12.75
N SER A 448 8.11 -20.96 -13.73
CA SER A 448 6.67 -21.00 -13.95
C SER A 448 6.05 -22.25 -13.34
N PHE A 449 5.09 -22.06 -12.45
CA PHE A 449 4.26 -23.11 -11.88
C PHE A 449 2.88 -23.06 -12.54
N VAL A 450 2.48 -24.15 -13.19
CA VAL A 450 1.11 -24.28 -13.71
C VAL A 450 0.21 -24.60 -12.53
N LEU A 451 -0.70 -23.68 -12.19
CA LEU A 451 -1.59 -23.82 -11.05
C LEU A 451 -2.88 -24.53 -11.44
N GLU A 452 -3.41 -24.17 -12.60
CA GLU A 452 -4.68 -24.67 -13.08
C GLU A 452 -4.67 -24.73 -14.60
N LEU A 453 -5.15 -25.84 -15.14
CA LEU A 453 -5.41 -26.03 -16.56
C LEU A 453 -6.89 -26.25 -16.77
N ASN A 454 -7.52 -25.38 -17.54
CA ASN A 454 -8.92 -25.56 -17.89
C ASN A 454 -9.04 -26.64 -18.97
N SER A 455 -9.87 -27.65 -18.71
CA SER A 455 -10.16 -28.72 -19.67
C SER A 455 -10.83 -28.20 -20.94
N GLN A 456 -11.49 -27.04 -20.87
CA GLN A 456 -12.03 -26.32 -22.00
C GLN A 456 -11.48 -24.89 -22.04
N ARG A 457 -11.15 -24.43 -23.24
CA ARG A 457 -10.65 -23.07 -23.45
C ARG A 457 -11.75 -22.06 -23.10
N MET A 458 -11.44 -21.12 -22.22
CA MET A 458 -12.36 -20.01 -21.91
C MET A 458 -12.44 -19.05 -23.08
N MET A 459 -13.65 -18.64 -23.42
CA MET A 459 -13.94 -17.67 -24.47
C MET A 459 -14.32 -16.33 -23.85
N VAL A 460 -14.23 -15.25 -24.63
CA VAL A 460 -14.58 -13.90 -24.15
C VAL A 460 -16.00 -13.84 -23.57
N LYS A 461 -16.96 -14.58 -24.14
CA LYS A 461 -18.34 -14.65 -23.63
C LYS A 461 -18.46 -15.21 -22.21
N ASP A 462 -17.47 -15.97 -21.75
CA ASP A 462 -17.46 -16.65 -20.46
C ASP A 462 -16.88 -15.75 -19.34
N THR A 463 -16.24 -14.63 -19.72
CA THR A 463 -15.70 -13.63 -18.77
C THR A 463 -16.79 -12.68 -18.30
N ASP A 464 -16.51 -11.94 -17.21
CA ASP A 464 -17.46 -10.93 -16.72
C ASP A 464 -17.70 -9.82 -17.75
N LYS A 465 -16.66 -9.42 -18.49
CA LYS A 465 -16.80 -8.49 -19.61
C LYS A 465 -17.64 -9.07 -20.74
N GLY A 466 -17.51 -10.36 -21.02
CA GLY A 466 -18.36 -11.09 -21.96
C GLY A 466 -19.83 -10.99 -21.62
N LYS A 467 -20.18 -11.22 -20.35
CA LYS A 467 -21.56 -11.11 -19.85
C LYS A 467 -22.11 -9.69 -20.04
N GLU A 468 -21.33 -8.67 -19.71
CA GLU A 468 -21.69 -7.26 -19.92
C GLU A 468 -21.94 -6.96 -21.41
N LEU A 469 -21.04 -7.38 -22.31
CA LEU A 469 -21.18 -7.19 -23.75
C LEU A 469 -22.43 -7.89 -24.31
N ILE A 470 -22.75 -9.10 -23.81
CA ILE A 470 -23.97 -9.82 -24.20
C ILE A 470 -25.20 -9.04 -23.76
N MET A 471 -25.22 -8.51 -22.54
CA MET A 471 -26.32 -7.66 -22.06
C MET A 471 -26.49 -6.40 -22.93
N GLN A 472 -25.40 -5.69 -23.24
CA GLN A 472 -25.43 -4.52 -24.13
C GLN A 472 -25.97 -4.87 -25.52
N ILE A 473 -25.55 -6.00 -26.10
CA ILE A 473 -26.08 -6.50 -27.37
C ILE A 473 -27.59 -6.76 -27.28
N GLN A 474 -28.06 -7.35 -26.18
CA GLN A 474 -29.49 -7.61 -25.97
C GLN A 474 -30.29 -6.30 -25.85
N ASP A 475 -29.77 -5.32 -25.12
CA ASP A 475 -30.44 -4.03 -24.94
C ASP A 475 -30.46 -3.21 -26.24
N LEU A 476 -29.38 -3.23 -27.03
CA LEU A 476 -29.34 -2.64 -28.37
C LEU A 476 -30.34 -3.32 -29.32
N LYS A 477 -30.50 -4.65 -29.23
CA LYS A 477 -31.52 -5.38 -30.00
C LYS A 477 -32.93 -4.95 -29.61
N LYS A 478 -33.22 -4.80 -28.31
CA LYS A 478 -34.52 -4.29 -27.82
C LYS A 478 -34.77 -2.87 -28.31
N LEU A 479 -33.76 -2.01 -28.25
CA LEU A 479 -33.83 -0.63 -28.73
C LEU A 479 -34.14 -0.58 -30.23
N LEU A 480 -33.47 -1.40 -31.04
CA LEU A 480 -33.74 -1.51 -32.47
C LEU A 480 -35.18 -1.96 -32.77
N VAL A 481 -35.71 -2.92 -32.01
CA VAL A 481 -37.11 -3.35 -32.12
C VAL A 481 -38.07 -2.21 -31.74
N ALA A 482 -37.77 -1.47 -30.67
CA ALA A 482 -38.58 -0.35 -30.23
C ALA A 482 -38.66 0.78 -31.28
N TYR A 483 -37.56 1.09 -31.97
CA TYR A 483 -37.57 2.01 -33.10
C TYR A 483 -38.38 1.47 -34.29
N ARG A 484 -38.16 0.20 -34.67
CA ARG A 484 -38.87 -0.42 -35.83
C ARG A 484 -40.37 -0.55 -35.63
N THR A 485 -40.82 -0.71 -34.39
CA THR A 485 -42.25 -0.83 -34.04
C THR A 485 -42.89 0.51 -33.70
N GLY A 486 -42.12 1.60 -33.67
CA GLY A 486 -42.62 2.94 -33.33
C GLY A 486 -42.90 3.17 -31.84
N LEU A 487 -42.50 2.24 -30.96
CA LEU A 487 -42.53 2.42 -29.50
C LEU A 487 -41.64 3.59 -29.06
N ILE A 488 -40.51 3.78 -29.74
CA ILE A 488 -39.64 4.94 -29.58
C ILE A 488 -39.57 5.66 -30.92
N LYS A 489 -39.87 6.96 -30.93
CA LYS A 489 -39.75 7.80 -32.12
C LYS A 489 -38.30 8.21 -32.33
N GLU A 490 -37.83 8.13 -33.56
CA GLU A 490 -36.57 8.73 -33.98
C GLU A 490 -36.64 10.24 -33.72
N LYS A 491 -35.70 10.75 -32.92
CA LYS A 491 -35.51 12.20 -32.78
C LYS A 491 -34.58 12.63 -33.92
N ILE A 492 -35.14 13.42 -34.83
CA ILE A 492 -34.39 14.14 -35.88
C ILE A 492 -33.60 15.28 -35.24
#